data_AF-A0A975IHW1-F1
#
_entry.id   AF-A0A975IHW1-F1
#
_cell.length_a   1.000
_cell.length_b   1.000
_cell.length_c   1.000
_cell.angle_alpha   90.00
_cell.angle_beta   90.00
_cell.angle_gamma   90.00
#
_symmetry.space_group_name_H-M   'P 1'
#
loop_
_entity.id
_entity.type
_entity.pdbx_description
1 polymer ?
#
loop_
_entity_poly.entity_id
_entity_poly.type
_entity_poly.pdbx_seq_one_letter_code
_entity_poly.pdbx_strand_id
1 'polypeptide(L)'
;MLRSLRLRNLRSFANFDSAPFVDLKPLTVLVGKNSSGKSSFLRSLPLLRQSVETKTTGPVLWYGSHVDFGAYSEAKNKNSTDDIIYFDFLLSLDVNGRRPFFQRRMFINKKSASDSFEVKLEVGITQLQEKTVAKLIKVVFGHDSFVFSFENNGKFSLIINDNEKVPTDELVYQSGDGFLPIFNRAPNKKDEDVFYGASSFGVYWENFLIDRYFEKVRKYFWHTTSIYTIKAGLRKIGYCNRRNIFNLLKSIFSENIVFSRLLNQNRKEVCDLFYEFSIRNNIFDILSLANHELESVFRGVRYIKPLRATAER
;
A
#
# COMPACT_ATOMS: atom_id res chain seq x y z
N MET A 1 0.65 5.30 -11.43
CA MET A 1 1.95 5.44 -12.08
C MET A 1 3.08 5.37 -11.05
N LEU A 2 4.13 4.58 -11.31
CA LEU A 2 5.39 4.62 -10.57
C LEU A 2 6.18 5.89 -10.94
N ARG A 3 6.54 6.71 -9.94
CA ARG A 3 7.28 7.97 -10.11
C ARG A 3 8.76 7.79 -9.82
N SER A 4 9.09 7.13 -8.71
CA SER A 4 10.47 7.00 -8.26
C SER A 4 10.68 5.67 -7.54
N LEU A 5 11.89 5.15 -7.60
CA LEU A 5 12.32 3.90 -6.97
C LEU A 5 13.53 4.17 -6.09
N ARG A 6 13.56 3.57 -4.90
CA ARG A 6 14.72 3.53 -4.03
C ARG A 6 15.02 2.11 -3.61
N LEU A 7 16.30 1.76 -3.66
CA LEU A 7 16.82 0.47 -3.23
C LEU A 7 17.64 0.73 -1.96
N ARG A 8 17.36 -0.02 -0.88
CA ARG A 8 18.18 0.02 0.34
C ARG A 8 18.68 -1.37 0.68
N ASN A 9 19.90 -1.43 1.19
CA ASN A 9 20.56 -2.68 1.57
C ASN A 9 20.73 -3.72 0.42
N LEU A 10 20.60 -3.31 -0.85
CA LEU A 10 20.78 -4.16 -2.02
C LEU A 10 22.19 -3.94 -2.61
N ARG A 11 23.07 -4.93 -2.55
CA ARG A 11 24.45 -4.88 -3.06
C ARG A 11 25.21 -3.65 -2.56
N SER A 12 25.47 -2.66 -3.42
CA SER A 12 26.20 -1.43 -3.06
C SER A 12 25.31 -0.32 -2.51
N PHE A 13 23.99 -0.51 -2.46
CA PHE A 13 23.06 0.50 -1.96
C PHE A 13 23.10 0.54 -0.44
N ALA A 14 23.27 1.74 0.10
CA ALA A 14 23.30 1.96 1.53
C ALA A 14 21.94 1.68 2.19
N ASN A 15 21.94 1.46 3.50
CA ASN A 15 20.75 1.13 4.27
C ASN A 15 20.37 2.26 5.22
N PHE A 16 19.90 3.38 4.68
CA PHE A 16 19.37 4.47 5.50
C PHE A 16 18.17 5.16 4.83
N ASP A 17 17.22 5.60 5.65
CA ASP A 17 15.93 6.15 5.22
C ASP A 17 16.04 7.51 4.53
N SER A 18 17.15 8.21 4.70
CA SER A 18 17.45 9.47 4.02
C SER A 18 18.08 9.28 2.64
N ALA A 19 18.32 8.04 2.18
CA ALA A 19 18.85 7.77 0.86
C ALA A 19 17.88 8.34 -0.20
N PRO A 20 18.39 8.99 -1.26
CA PRO A 20 17.53 9.62 -2.25
C PRO A 20 16.78 8.57 -3.07
N PHE A 21 15.56 8.93 -3.49
CA PHE A 21 14.86 8.21 -4.54
C PHE A 21 15.47 8.52 -5.90
N VAL A 22 15.43 7.55 -6.80
CA VAL A 22 15.74 7.75 -8.22
C VAL A 22 14.44 7.97 -8.97
N ASP A 23 14.28 9.17 -9.53
CA ASP A 23 13.13 9.52 -10.35
C ASP A 23 13.16 8.76 -11.67
N LEU A 24 12.03 8.15 -12.03
CA LEU A 24 11.81 7.44 -13.27
C LEU A 24 11.06 8.35 -14.24
N LYS A 25 11.82 9.11 -15.03
CA LYS A 25 11.30 9.96 -16.11
C LYS A 25 11.21 9.14 -17.41
N PRO A 26 10.40 9.57 -18.40
CA PRO A 26 10.27 8.87 -19.68
C PRO A 26 11.61 8.52 -20.34
N LEU A 27 12.61 9.40 -20.18
CA LEU A 27 14.01 9.09 -20.45
C LEU A 27 14.83 9.32 -19.17
N THR A 28 15.53 8.29 -18.72
CA THR A 28 16.39 8.32 -17.54
C THR A 28 17.76 7.75 -17.92
N VAL A 29 18.82 8.55 -17.82
CA VAL A 29 20.19 8.14 -18.15
C VAL A 29 21.01 8.07 -16.86
N LEU A 30 21.58 6.90 -16.56
CA LEU A 30 22.41 6.70 -15.37
C LEU A 30 23.89 6.82 -15.72
N VAL A 31 24.55 7.84 -15.18
CA VAL A 31 25.99 8.09 -15.34
C VAL A 31 26.72 7.98 -14.00
N GLY A 32 28.01 7.64 -14.01
CA GLY A 32 28.82 7.52 -12.80
C GLY A 32 29.94 6.48 -12.93
N LYS A 33 30.81 6.39 -11.91
CA LYS A 33 31.96 5.48 -11.88
C LYS A 33 31.55 4.00 -11.94
N ASN A 34 32.45 3.14 -12.39
CA ASN A 34 32.25 1.70 -12.31
C ASN A 34 31.99 1.27 -10.86
N SER A 35 31.14 0.26 -10.68
CA SER A 35 30.74 -0.25 -9.37
C SER A 35 29.95 0.72 -8.48
N SER A 36 29.50 1.88 -8.99
CA SER A 36 28.65 2.83 -8.25
C SER A 36 27.18 2.39 -8.10
N GLY A 37 26.83 1.15 -8.45
CA GLY A 37 25.46 0.63 -8.34
C GLY A 37 24.57 0.78 -9.58
N LYS A 38 25.03 1.42 -10.67
CA LYS A 38 24.23 1.62 -11.90
C LYS A 38 23.61 0.32 -12.44
N SER A 39 24.43 -0.72 -12.63
CA SER A 39 23.96 -2.00 -13.14
C SER A 39 23.06 -2.72 -12.15
N SER A 40 23.31 -2.58 -10.83
CA SER A 40 22.45 -3.14 -9.79
C SER A 40 21.06 -2.49 -9.81
N PHE A 41 21.01 -1.16 -10.00
CA PHE A 41 19.75 -0.43 -10.15
C PHE A 41 18.99 -0.86 -11.41
N LEU A 42 19.65 -0.84 -12.58
CA LEU A 42 19.00 -1.23 -13.84
C LEU A 42 18.50 -2.67 -13.80
N ARG A 43 19.23 -3.58 -13.15
CA ARG A 43 18.83 -4.98 -12.98
C ARG A 43 17.75 -5.19 -11.93
N SER A 44 17.47 -4.21 -11.06
CA SER A 44 16.34 -4.30 -10.12
C SER A 44 14.98 -4.25 -10.82
N LEU A 45 14.87 -3.56 -11.96
CA LEU A 45 13.62 -3.51 -12.74
C LEU A 45 13.22 -4.87 -13.34
N PRO A 46 14.09 -5.60 -14.08
CA PRO A 46 13.80 -6.96 -14.52
C PRO A 46 13.70 -7.97 -13.36
N LEU A 47 14.35 -7.72 -12.22
CA LEU A 47 14.17 -8.51 -10.99
C LEU A 47 12.73 -8.41 -10.48
N LEU A 48 12.19 -7.19 -10.38
CA LEU A 48 10.81 -6.96 -9.98
C LEU A 48 9.83 -7.53 -11.02
N ARG A 49 10.17 -7.46 -12.32
CA ARG A 49 9.40 -8.11 -13.38
C ARG A 49 9.26 -9.62 -13.21
N GLN A 50 10.37 -10.36 -13.10
CA GLN A 50 10.30 -11.82 -12.94
C GLN A 50 9.56 -12.23 -11.65
N SER A 51 9.58 -11.36 -10.65
CA SER A 51 8.86 -11.55 -9.38
C SER A 51 7.34 -11.42 -9.53
N VAL A 52 6.84 -10.53 -10.41
CA VAL A 52 5.39 -10.37 -10.65
C VAL A 52 4.83 -11.25 -11.79
N GLU A 53 5.71 -11.89 -12.56
CA GLU A 53 5.35 -12.82 -13.64
C GLU A 53 5.23 -14.28 -13.16
N THR A 54 5.80 -14.62 -11.99
CA THR A 54 5.90 -15.99 -11.50
C THR A 54 5.19 -16.14 -10.17
N LYS A 55 4.58 -17.31 -9.93
CA LYS A 55 4.12 -17.68 -8.58
C LYS A 55 5.32 -18.01 -7.71
N THR A 56 5.68 -17.10 -6.82
CA THR A 56 6.85 -17.22 -5.95
C THR A 56 6.41 -17.44 -4.51
N THR A 57 7.21 -18.16 -3.72
CA THR A 57 6.93 -18.36 -2.30
C THR A 57 7.15 -17.09 -1.47
N GLY A 58 7.86 -16.11 -2.04
CA GLY A 58 8.21 -14.83 -1.42
C GLY A 58 8.00 -13.65 -2.38
N PRO A 59 8.15 -12.41 -1.91
CA PRO A 59 7.84 -11.21 -2.68
C PRO A 59 8.80 -10.93 -3.86
N VAL A 60 10.00 -11.52 -3.83
CA VAL A 60 11.02 -11.33 -4.88
C VAL A 60 11.61 -12.67 -5.33
N LEU A 61 11.63 -12.89 -6.64
CA LEU A 61 12.32 -14.00 -7.28
C LEU A 61 13.77 -13.59 -7.60
N TRP A 62 14.72 -13.94 -6.74
CA TRP A 62 16.13 -13.53 -6.88
C TRP A 62 16.87 -14.14 -8.09
N TYR A 63 16.43 -15.31 -8.53
CA TYR A 63 16.99 -16.04 -9.65
C TYR A 63 15.89 -16.39 -10.66
N GLY A 64 16.04 -15.93 -11.91
CA GLY A 64 15.03 -16.13 -12.94
C GLY A 64 15.55 -15.83 -14.35
N SER A 65 14.63 -15.87 -15.33
CA SER A 65 14.95 -15.75 -16.75
C SER A 65 15.56 -14.39 -17.15
N HIS A 66 15.16 -13.31 -16.48
CA HIS A 66 15.62 -11.96 -16.81
C HIS A 66 16.95 -11.64 -16.13
N VAL A 67 17.08 -11.94 -14.84
CA VAL A 67 18.28 -11.65 -14.05
C VAL A 67 18.54 -12.68 -12.95
N ASP A 68 19.83 -12.87 -12.68
CA ASP A 68 20.35 -13.60 -11.54
C ASP A 68 21.00 -12.64 -10.53
N PHE A 69 20.45 -12.60 -9.31
CA PHE A 69 21.01 -11.89 -8.17
C PHE A 69 21.77 -12.78 -7.18
N GLY A 70 21.75 -14.10 -7.36
CA GLY A 70 22.31 -15.09 -6.45
C GLY A 70 21.41 -15.39 -5.25
N ALA A 71 22.01 -15.95 -4.20
CA ALA A 71 21.34 -16.11 -2.91
C ALA A 71 21.01 -14.75 -2.28
N TYR A 72 20.05 -14.73 -1.34
CA TYR A 72 19.68 -13.51 -0.61
C TYR A 72 20.89 -12.83 0.06
N SER A 73 21.79 -13.63 0.65
CA SER A 73 23.03 -13.16 1.27
C SER A 73 24.00 -12.49 0.28
N GLU A 74 23.96 -12.85 -1.01
CA GLU A 74 24.75 -12.22 -2.07
C GLU A 74 24.10 -10.95 -2.61
N ALA A 75 22.77 -10.91 -2.61
CA ALA A 75 22.00 -9.73 -2.98
C ALA A 75 22.07 -8.64 -1.90
N LYS A 76 22.20 -9.02 -0.62
CA LYS A 76 22.32 -8.10 0.52
C LYS A 76 23.62 -7.31 0.49
N ASN A 77 23.58 -6.08 0.97
CA ASN A 77 24.78 -5.29 1.17
C ASN A 77 25.65 -5.90 2.27
N LYS A 78 26.88 -6.28 1.92
CA LYS A 78 27.84 -6.92 2.82
C LYS A 78 28.36 -5.99 3.94
N ASN A 79 28.18 -4.68 3.76
CA ASN A 79 28.60 -3.67 4.74
C ASN A 79 27.47 -3.30 5.73
N SER A 80 26.28 -3.88 5.59
CA SER A 80 25.15 -3.65 6.47
C SER A 80 24.99 -4.80 7.45
N THR A 81 24.76 -4.47 8.73
CA THR A 81 24.39 -5.46 9.76
C THR A 81 22.90 -5.80 9.74
N ASP A 82 22.07 -4.96 9.10
CA ASP A 82 20.65 -5.23 8.92
C ASP A 82 20.44 -6.37 7.92
N ASP A 83 19.46 -7.23 8.20
CA ASP A 83 19.11 -8.37 7.39
C ASP A 83 17.89 -8.14 6.49
N ILE A 84 17.46 -6.89 6.33
CA ILE A 84 16.31 -6.53 5.50
C ILE A 84 16.76 -5.77 4.25
N ILE A 85 16.38 -6.26 3.07
CA ILE A 85 16.49 -5.53 1.80
C ILE A 85 15.19 -4.77 1.57
N TYR A 86 15.29 -3.48 1.21
CA TYR A 86 14.11 -2.67 0.94
C TYR A 86 14.00 -2.24 -0.52
N PHE A 87 12.78 -2.33 -1.03
CA PHE A 87 12.33 -1.68 -2.25
C PHE A 87 11.29 -0.64 -1.87
N ASP A 88 11.61 0.63 -2.09
CA ASP A 88 10.70 1.73 -1.82
C ASP A 88 10.23 2.39 -3.11
N PHE A 89 8.94 2.67 -3.18
CA PHE A 89 8.25 3.18 -4.36
C PHE A 89 7.53 4.47 -4.01
N LEU A 90 7.69 5.48 -4.86
CA LEU A 90 6.82 6.64 -4.87
C LEU A 90 5.79 6.43 -5.99
N LEU A 91 4.52 6.30 -5.61
CA LEU A 91 3.42 5.96 -6.50
C LEU A 91 2.44 7.13 -6.58
N SER A 92 1.92 7.38 -7.78
CA SER A 92 0.79 8.26 -8.03
C SER A 92 -0.40 7.38 -8.44
N LEU A 93 -1.31 7.09 -7.50
CA LEU A 93 -2.41 6.14 -7.70
C LEU A 93 -3.65 6.89 -8.20
N ASP A 94 -4.27 6.39 -9.28
CA ASP A 94 -5.54 6.91 -9.78
C ASP A 94 -6.72 6.11 -9.21
N VAL A 95 -7.71 6.84 -8.70
CA VAL A 95 -8.95 6.36 -8.10
C VAL A 95 -9.99 6.04 -9.17
N ASN A 96 -9.91 6.72 -10.32
CA ASN A 96 -10.98 6.73 -11.30
C ASN A 96 -11.04 5.41 -12.09
N GLY A 97 -12.23 4.80 -12.12
CA GLY A 97 -12.52 3.63 -12.94
C GLY A 97 -12.17 2.28 -12.32
N ARG A 98 -11.47 2.24 -11.17
CA ARG A 98 -11.22 0.98 -10.44
C ARG A 98 -12.28 0.79 -9.36
N ARG A 99 -13.03 -0.32 -9.46
CA ARG A 99 -13.91 -0.73 -8.35
C ARG A 99 -13.01 -1.09 -7.16
N PRO A 100 -13.36 -0.65 -5.94
CA PRO A 100 -12.63 -1.10 -4.76
C PRO A 100 -12.58 -2.63 -4.71
N PHE A 101 -11.48 -3.15 -4.19
CA PHE A 101 -11.20 -4.59 -4.18
C PHE A 101 -12.24 -5.32 -3.33
N PHE A 102 -12.71 -4.65 -2.28
CA PHE A 102 -13.93 -4.99 -1.57
C PHE A 102 -15.11 -4.36 -2.31
N GLN A 103 -16.14 -5.13 -2.67
CA GLN A 103 -17.34 -4.68 -3.41
C GLN A 103 -18.16 -3.63 -2.64
N ARG A 104 -17.58 -2.47 -2.36
CA ARG A 104 -18.16 -1.35 -1.63
C ARG A 104 -18.90 -0.45 -2.61
N ARG A 105 -20.14 -0.07 -2.26
CA ARG A 105 -20.86 1.01 -2.95
C ARG A 105 -20.26 2.36 -2.53
N MET A 106 -19.08 2.70 -3.03
CA MET A 106 -18.49 4.02 -2.82
C MET A 106 -19.28 5.08 -3.61
N PHE A 107 -19.55 6.22 -2.98
CA PHE A 107 -19.97 7.42 -3.70
C PHE A 107 -18.75 7.99 -4.42
N ILE A 108 -18.49 7.52 -5.64
CA ILE A 108 -17.52 8.16 -6.53
C ILE A 108 -18.21 9.36 -7.15
N ASN A 109 -17.77 10.57 -6.77
CA ASN A 109 -18.22 11.78 -7.43
C ASN A 109 -17.62 11.82 -8.85
N LYS A 110 -18.35 11.28 -9.84
CA LYS A 110 -17.93 11.17 -11.25
C LYS A 110 -17.55 12.50 -11.92
N LYS A 111 -17.80 13.65 -11.27
CA LYS A 111 -17.54 15.00 -11.81
C LYS A 111 -16.18 15.60 -11.44
N SER A 112 -15.39 14.97 -10.57
CA SER A 112 -14.03 15.46 -10.28
C SER A 112 -13.02 14.79 -11.21
N ALA A 113 -12.23 15.61 -11.90
CA ALA A 113 -11.07 15.22 -12.71
C ALA A 113 -10.16 14.20 -11.98
N SER A 114 -9.43 13.38 -12.75
CA SER A 114 -8.47 12.36 -12.27
C SER A 114 -7.80 12.75 -10.94
N ASP A 115 -8.36 12.23 -9.85
CA ASP A 115 -7.83 12.44 -8.51
C ASP A 115 -6.73 11.39 -8.33
N SER A 116 -5.54 11.70 -8.82
CA SER A 116 -4.36 10.92 -8.45
C SER A 116 -3.89 11.35 -7.06
N PHE A 117 -3.34 10.42 -6.29
CA PHE A 117 -2.77 10.71 -4.99
C PHE A 117 -1.41 10.04 -4.81
N GLU A 118 -0.53 10.68 -4.05
CA GLU A 118 0.82 10.19 -3.84
C GLU A 118 0.88 9.24 -2.64
N VAL A 119 1.47 8.06 -2.86
CA VAL A 119 1.72 7.05 -1.84
C VAL A 119 3.20 6.72 -1.87
N LYS A 120 3.85 6.80 -0.70
CA LYS A 120 5.17 6.19 -0.52
C LYS A 120 4.97 4.81 0.09
N LEU A 121 5.46 3.79 -0.60
CA LEU A 121 5.38 2.40 -0.19
C LEU A 121 6.79 1.87 0.03
N GLU A 122 7.10 1.35 1.21
CA GLU A 122 8.37 0.69 1.52
C GLU A 122 8.11 -0.79 1.77
N VAL A 123 8.84 -1.66 1.08
CA VAL A 123 8.71 -3.11 1.20
C VAL A 123 10.04 -3.69 1.64
N GLY A 124 10.08 -4.15 2.90
CA GLY A 124 11.21 -4.83 3.50
C GLY A 124 11.09 -6.34 3.38
N ILE A 125 12.14 -6.99 2.88
CA ILE A 125 12.23 -8.42 2.63
C ILE A 125 13.37 -8.99 3.46
N THR A 126 13.17 -10.16 4.05
CA THR A 126 14.20 -10.89 4.82
C THR A 126 14.24 -12.37 4.41
N GLN A 127 15.22 -13.12 4.90
CA GLN A 127 15.33 -14.56 4.68
C GLN A 127 15.13 -15.32 5.99
N LEU A 128 14.21 -16.30 5.98
CA LEU A 128 13.90 -17.18 7.10
C LEU A 128 13.90 -18.62 6.62
N GLN A 129 14.72 -19.47 7.23
CA GLN A 129 14.86 -20.89 6.84
C GLN A 129 15.05 -21.04 5.32
N GLU A 130 16.00 -20.27 4.77
CA GLU A 130 16.35 -20.21 3.34
C GLU A 130 15.28 -19.61 2.40
N LYS A 131 14.05 -19.38 2.87
CA LYS A 131 12.97 -18.76 2.10
C LYS A 131 12.95 -17.25 2.33
N THR A 132 12.74 -16.49 1.25
CA THR A 132 12.55 -15.04 1.40
C THR A 132 11.09 -14.70 1.66
N VAL A 133 10.85 -13.78 2.59
CA VAL A 133 9.51 -13.37 3.01
C VAL A 133 9.44 -11.85 3.14
N ALA A 134 8.25 -11.28 2.96
CA ALA A 134 8.00 -9.89 3.33
C ALA A 134 8.07 -9.78 4.86
N LYS A 135 8.94 -8.91 5.37
CA LYS A 135 9.07 -8.63 6.81
C LYS A 135 8.26 -7.42 7.23
N LEU A 136 8.26 -6.40 6.37
CA LEU A 136 7.68 -5.10 6.68
C LEU A 136 7.10 -4.47 5.42
N ILE A 137 5.91 -3.87 5.54
CA ILE A 137 5.38 -2.93 4.56
C ILE A 137 5.04 -1.64 5.29
N LYS A 138 5.60 -0.51 4.84
CA LYS A 138 5.23 0.82 5.32
C LYS A 138 4.56 1.61 4.21
N VAL A 139 3.35 2.09 4.49
CA VAL A 139 2.61 2.99 3.60
C VAL A 139 2.61 4.36 4.25
N VAL A 140 3.09 5.38 3.54
CA VAL A 140 2.99 6.77 3.96
C VAL A 140 2.11 7.52 2.99
N PHE A 141 1.09 8.17 3.53
CA PHE A 141 0.09 8.91 2.78
C PHE A 141 -0.21 10.24 3.48
N GLY A 142 0.22 11.35 2.87
CA GLY A 142 0.13 12.66 3.51
C GLY A 142 0.88 12.67 4.84
N HIS A 143 0.15 12.82 5.95
CA HIS A 143 0.69 12.77 7.30
C HIS A 143 0.52 11.42 8.00
N ASP A 144 -0.23 10.49 7.40
CA ASP A 144 -0.47 9.18 8.00
C ASP A 144 0.60 8.18 7.57
N SER A 145 1.10 7.39 8.53
CA SER A 145 1.97 6.24 8.30
C SER A 145 1.29 4.96 8.79
N PHE A 146 1.38 3.90 8.01
CA PHE A 146 0.85 2.58 8.33
C PHE A 146 1.99 1.57 8.20
N VAL A 147 2.39 0.95 9.31
CA VAL A 147 3.47 -0.03 9.34
C VAL A 147 2.87 -1.41 9.62
N PHE A 148 2.95 -2.27 8.61
CA PHE A 148 2.57 -3.67 8.66
C PHE A 148 3.84 -4.50 8.92
N SER A 149 3.91 -5.18 10.07
CA SER A 149 5.01 -6.10 10.38
C SER A 149 4.50 -7.53 10.34
N PHE A 150 5.12 -8.37 9.53
CA PHE A 150 4.65 -9.73 9.24
C PHE A 150 5.37 -10.79 10.08
N GLU A 151 4.60 -11.79 10.51
CA GLU A 151 5.05 -12.97 11.25
C GLU A 151 4.87 -14.25 10.42
N ASN A 152 5.72 -15.25 10.64
CA ASN A 152 5.75 -16.48 9.82
C ASN A 152 4.51 -17.39 9.96
N ASN A 153 3.61 -17.08 10.88
CA ASN A 153 2.37 -17.80 11.16
C ASN A 153 1.15 -17.25 10.39
N GLY A 154 1.37 -16.33 9.43
CA GLY A 154 0.29 -15.66 8.70
C GLY A 154 -0.39 -14.53 9.49
N LYS A 155 0.15 -14.14 10.64
CA LYS A 155 -0.26 -12.97 11.42
C LYS A 155 0.60 -11.76 11.10
N PHE A 156 0.06 -10.59 11.37
CA PHE A 156 0.79 -9.34 11.25
C PHE A 156 0.34 -8.38 12.34
N SER A 157 1.19 -7.41 12.67
CA SER A 157 0.82 -6.26 13.47
C SER A 157 0.72 -5.01 12.60
N LEU A 158 -0.21 -4.12 12.95
CA LEU A 158 -0.40 -2.83 12.29
C LEU A 158 -0.22 -1.71 13.31
N ILE A 159 0.71 -0.80 13.01
CA ILE A 159 0.94 0.44 13.76
C ILE A 159 0.59 1.62 12.85
N ILE A 160 -0.25 2.53 13.34
CA ILE A 160 -0.59 3.78 12.66
C ILE A 160 0.13 4.95 13.36
N ASN A 161 0.74 5.83 12.58
CA ASN A 161 1.41 7.05 13.05
C ASN A 161 2.40 6.77 14.20
N ASP A 162 3.15 5.68 14.05
CA ASP A 162 4.20 5.16 14.93
C ASP A 162 3.76 4.74 16.36
N ASN A 163 2.56 5.11 16.81
CA ASN A 163 2.13 4.94 18.21
C ASN A 163 0.80 4.18 18.37
N GLU A 164 -0.06 4.15 17.36
CA GLU A 164 -1.38 3.54 17.46
C GLU A 164 -1.34 2.07 17.02
N LYS A 165 -1.28 1.15 17.99
CA LYS A 165 -1.39 -0.28 17.71
C LYS A 165 -2.84 -0.67 17.42
N VAL A 166 -3.05 -1.24 16.24
CA VAL A 166 -4.35 -1.73 15.80
C VAL A 166 -4.46 -3.22 16.12
N PRO A 167 -5.53 -3.68 16.81
CA PRO A 167 -5.87 -5.09 16.93
C PRO A 167 -5.99 -5.78 15.58
N THR A 168 -5.23 -6.85 15.40
CA THR A 168 -5.15 -7.65 14.17
C THR A 168 -5.41 -9.13 14.45
N ASP A 169 -5.93 -9.49 15.63
CA ASP A 169 -6.09 -10.88 16.09
C ASP A 169 -6.99 -11.70 15.15
N GLU A 170 -8.04 -11.07 14.61
CA GLU A 170 -8.95 -11.67 13.62
C GLU A 170 -8.47 -11.52 12.17
N LEU A 171 -7.32 -10.90 11.95
CA LEU A 171 -6.77 -10.67 10.62
C LEU A 171 -5.62 -11.65 10.35
N VAL A 172 -5.48 -11.99 9.08
CA VAL A 172 -4.38 -12.81 8.55
C VAL A 172 -3.91 -12.24 7.24
N TYR A 173 -2.69 -12.60 6.85
CA TYR A 173 -2.16 -12.32 5.53
C TYR A 173 -1.72 -13.62 4.86
N GLN A 174 -1.69 -13.60 3.53
CA GLN A 174 -1.12 -14.66 2.72
C GLN A 174 -0.28 -14.05 1.59
N SER A 175 0.81 -14.73 1.22
CA SER A 175 1.53 -14.42 -0.01
C SER A 175 0.57 -14.62 -1.19
N GLY A 176 0.25 -13.55 -1.91
CA GLY A 176 -0.56 -13.63 -3.12
C GLY A 176 0.28 -13.93 -4.35
N ASP A 177 -0.37 -13.99 -5.52
CA ASP A 177 0.30 -14.03 -6.84
C ASP A 177 0.96 -12.67 -7.21
N GLY A 178 1.00 -11.71 -6.26
CA GLY A 178 1.43 -10.32 -6.44
C GLY A 178 2.61 -9.92 -5.57
N PHE A 179 3.10 -8.70 -5.77
CA PHE A 179 4.26 -8.17 -5.04
C PHE A 179 3.97 -7.90 -3.55
N LEU A 180 2.73 -7.51 -3.24
CA LEU A 180 2.24 -7.29 -1.87
C LEU A 180 1.36 -8.45 -1.40
N PRO A 181 1.35 -8.76 -0.09
CA PRO A 181 0.49 -9.79 0.47
C PRO A 181 -0.99 -9.39 0.39
N ILE A 182 -1.85 -10.41 0.39
CA ILE A 182 -3.30 -10.26 0.44
C ILE A 182 -3.75 -10.42 1.89
N PHE A 183 -4.62 -9.52 2.34
CA PHE A 183 -5.18 -9.52 3.69
C PHE A 183 -6.57 -10.16 3.70
N ASN A 184 -6.82 -10.98 4.73
CA ASN A 184 -8.09 -11.68 4.93
C ASN A 184 -8.47 -11.71 6.42
N ARG A 185 -9.71 -12.11 6.69
CA ARG A 185 -10.17 -12.44 8.05
C ARG A 185 -9.80 -13.89 8.36
N ALA A 186 -9.34 -14.16 9.58
CA ALA A 186 -9.05 -15.50 10.05
C ALA A 186 -10.32 -16.39 9.93
N PRO A 187 -10.19 -17.66 9.50
CA PRO A 187 -11.31 -18.58 9.45
C PRO A 187 -11.81 -18.89 10.87
N ASN A 188 -13.12 -18.77 11.10
CA ASN A 188 -13.76 -19.10 12.36
C ASN A 188 -14.23 -20.56 12.31
N LYS A 189 -13.78 -21.42 13.24
CA LYS A 189 -14.07 -22.87 13.26
C LYS A 189 -15.56 -23.23 13.40
N LYS A 190 -16.44 -22.27 13.65
CA LYS A 190 -17.90 -22.49 13.84
C LYS A 190 -18.74 -22.21 12.59
N ASP A 191 -18.16 -21.65 11.55
CA ASP A 191 -18.87 -21.23 10.34
C ASP A 191 -18.29 -21.99 9.13
N GLU A 192 -18.56 -23.29 9.01
CA GLU A 192 -18.11 -24.09 7.84
C GLU A 192 -18.85 -23.71 6.53
N ASP A 193 -19.95 -22.94 6.61
CA ASP A 193 -20.85 -22.69 5.47
C ASP A 193 -20.87 -21.24 4.93
N VAL A 194 -20.05 -20.32 5.45
CA VAL A 194 -20.01 -18.94 4.94
C VAL A 194 -18.73 -18.72 4.15
N PHE A 195 -18.88 -18.48 2.85
CA PHE A 195 -17.80 -18.07 1.93
C PHE A 195 -16.88 -17.01 2.58
N TYR A 196 -15.70 -17.43 3.06
CA TYR A 196 -14.65 -16.54 3.55
C TYR A 196 -13.95 -15.89 2.35
N GLY A 197 -14.62 -14.92 1.74
CA GLY A 197 -14.07 -14.08 0.67
C GLY A 197 -13.58 -12.72 1.19
N ALA A 198 -12.94 -11.95 0.29
CA ALA A 198 -12.54 -10.57 0.53
C ALA A 198 -13.65 -9.69 1.15
N SER A 199 -14.92 -9.98 0.87
CA SER A 199 -16.08 -9.29 1.43
C SER A 199 -16.16 -9.34 2.97
N SER A 200 -15.83 -10.48 3.60
CA SER A 200 -15.92 -10.62 5.06
C SER A 200 -14.87 -9.78 5.80
N PHE A 201 -13.65 -9.72 5.23
CA PHE A 201 -12.57 -8.87 5.71
C PHE A 201 -12.92 -7.38 5.59
N GLY A 202 -13.38 -6.95 4.41
CA GLY A 202 -13.72 -5.55 4.15
C GLY A 202 -14.83 -5.01 5.07
N VAL A 203 -15.83 -5.85 5.39
CA VAL A 203 -16.91 -5.52 6.34
C VAL A 203 -16.41 -5.47 7.78
N TYR A 204 -15.56 -6.42 8.17
CA TYR A 204 -14.95 -6.43 9.50
C TYR A 204 -14.15 -5.15 9.76
N TRP A 205 -13.22 -4.83 8.86
CA TRP A 205 -12.37 -3.64 8.98
C TRP A 205 -13.20 -2.34 9.04
N GLU A 206 -14.21 -2.24 8.18
CA GLU A 206 -15.09 -1.08 8.13
C GLU A 206 -15.84 -0.89 9.44
N ASN A 207 -16.47 -1.94 9.97
CA ASN A 207 -17.20 -1.85 11.24
C ASN A 207 -16.26 -1.50 12.40
N PHE A 208 -15.10 -2.16 12.47
CA PHE A 208 -14.08 -1.90 13.47
C PHE A 208 -13.64 -0.43 13.50
N LEU A 209 -13.40 0.19 12.35
CA LEU A 209 -13.03 1.60 12.28
C LEU A 209 -14.21 2.53 12.52
N ILE A 210 -15.39 2.22 11.98
CA ILE A 210 -16.60 3.00 12.24
C ILE A 210 -16.87 3.10 13.74
N ASP A 211 -16.75 1.99 14.48
CA ASP A 211 -17.03 1.96 15.91
C ASP A 211 -16.02 2.81 16.70
N ARG A 212 -14.74 2.83 16.33
CA ARG A 212 -13.71 3.70 16.95
C ARG A 212 -13.92 5.19 16.69
N TYR A 213 -14.39 5.53 15.50
CA TYR A 213 -14.61 6.94 15.11
C TYR A 213 -15.99 7.44 15.50
N PHE A 214 -16.93 6.55 15.85
CA PHE A 214 -18.34 6.88 16.04
C PHE A 214 -18.53 8.03 17.03
N GLU A 215 -17.95 7.96 18.23
CA GLU A 215 -18.08 9.01 19.25
C GLU A 215 -17.45 10.33 18.80
N LYS A 216 -16.31 10.27 18.11
CA LYS A 216 -15.62 11.47 17.57
C LYS A 216 -16.47 12.18 16.52
N VAL A 217 -17.21 11.43 15.70
CA VAL A 217 -18.07 12.01 14.65
C VAL A 217 -19.48 12.36 15.14
N ARG A 218 -19.99 11.65 16.16
CA ARG A 218 -21.37 11.78 16.69
C ARG A 218 -21.69 13.21 17.11
N LYS A 219 -20.71 13.92 17.69
CA LYS A 219 -20.83 15.31 18.12
C LYS A 219 -21.23 16.30 17.01
N TYR A 220 -21.03 15.93 15.74
CA TYR A 220 -21.42 16.75 14.59
C TYR A 220 -22.83 16.48 14.07
N PHE A 221 -23.56 15.54 14.68
CA PHE A 221 -24.93 15.21 14.31
C PHE A 221 -25.90 15.65 15.40
N TRP A 222 -27.17 15.80 15.02
CA TRP A 222 -28.22 16.05 16.01
C TRP A 222 -28.35 14.85 16.95
N HIS A 223 -28.62 15.10 18.24
CA HIS A 223 -28.62 14.06 19.27
C HIS A 223 -29.68 12.97 19.06
N THR A 224 -30.73 13.23 18.25
CA THR A 224 -31.73 12.20 17.88
C THR A 224 -31.44 11.50 16.55
N THR A 225 -30.40 11.92 15.81
CA THR A 225 -29.99 11.22 14.56
C THR A 225 -29.73 9.76 14.89
N SER A 226 -30.24 8.82 14.12
CA SER A 226 -30.04 7.41 14.45
C SER A 226 -28.57 6.99 14.27
N ILE A 227 -28.11 6.04 15.08
CA ILE A 227 -26.79 5.41 14.92
C ILE A 227 -26.66 4.81 13.51
N TYR A 228 -27.73 4.15 13.04
CA TYR A 228 -27.78 3.55 11.71
C TYR A 228 -27.52 4.57 10.60
N THR A 229 -28.15 5.76 10.67
CA THR A 229 -27.99 6.83 9.68
C THR A 229 -26.54 7.32 9.62
N ILE A 230 -25.91 7.55 10.76
CA ILE A 230 -24.51 8.01 10.80
C ILE A 230 -23.59 6.93 10.25
N LYS A 231 -23.71 5.69 10.73
CA LYS A 231 -22.88 4.57 10.24
C LYS A 231 -23.09 4.36 8.75
N ALA A 232 -24.32 4.41 8.24
CA ALA A 232 -24.61 4.31 6.81
C ALA A 232 -23.96 5.43 5.99
N GLY A 233 -23.86 6.65 6.54
CA GLY A 233 -23.10 7.73 5.93
C GLY A 233 -21.59 7.48 5.94
N LEU A 234 -21.02 7.01 7.05
CA LEU A 234 -19.59 6.67 7.15
C LEU A 234 -19.18 5.59 6.13
N ARG A 235 -20.01 4.56 5.93
CA ARG A 235 -19.78 3.51 4.92
C ARG A 235 -19.72 4.02 3.49
N LYS A 236 -20.31 5.19 3.22
CA LYS A 236 -20.29 5.83 1.89
C LYS A 236 -19.00 6.62 1.64
N ILE A 237 -18.19 6.84 2.69
CA ILE A 237 -16.93 7.58 2.59
C ILE A 237 -15.87 6.65 2.00
N GLY A 238 -15.72 6.75 0.69
CA GLY A 238 -14.56 6.22 -0.01
C GLY A 238 -13.33 7.09 0.20
N TYR A 239 -12.20 6.60 -0.27
CA TYR A 239 -10.96 7.36 -0.35
C TYR A 239 -11.14 8.56 -1.30
N CYS A 240 -10.62 9.73 -0.89
CA CYS A 240 -10.66 10.94 -1.70
C CYS A 240 -9.48 11.85 -1.37
N ASN A 241 -9.14 12.77 -2.28
CA ASN A 241 -8.16 13.81 -2.01
C ASN A 241 -8.66 14.78 -0.92
N ARG A 242 -7.75 15.30 -0.09
CA ARG A 242 -8.11 16.21 1.02
C ARG A 242 -8.91 17.43 0.57
N ARG A 243 -8.64 17.95 -0.62
CA ARG A 243 -9.39 19.07 -1.23
C ARG A 243 -10.89 18.75 -1.46
N ASN A 244 -11.23 17.48 -1.62
CA ASN A 244 -12.57 17.01 -1.99
C ASN A 244 -13.40 16.52 -0.81
N ILE A 245 -12.79 16.31 0.37
CA ILE A 245 -13.49 15.79 1.55
C ILE A 245 -14.71 16.63 1.92
N PHE A 246 -14.60 17.96 1.87
CA PHE A 246 -15.71 18.87 2.21
C PHE A 246 -16.93 18.64 1.31
N ASN A 247 -16.70 18.55 -0.01
CA ASN A 247 -17.77 18.32 -0.98
C ASN A 247 -18.36 16.91 -0.86
N LEU A 248 -17.52 15.91 -0.58
CA LEU A 248 -17.95 14.55 -0.32
C LEU A 248 -18.88 14.47 0.91
N LEU A 249 -18.48 15.08 2.03
CA LEU A 249 -19.28 15.11 3.24
C LEU A 249 -20.61 15.82 3.04
N LYS A 250 -20.60 16.98 2.35
CA LYS A 250 -21.81 17.72 2.01
C LYS A 250 -22.77 16.88 1.13
N SER A 251 -22.22 16.05 0.23
CA SER A 251 -23.03 15.15 -0.60
C SER A 251 -23.60 13.98 0.21
N ILE A 252 -22.80 13.34 1.06
CA ILE A 252 -23.18 12.14 1.82
C ILE A 252 -24.22 12.47 2.89
N PHE A 253 -24.07 13.61 3.56
CA PHE A 253 -24.89 14.02 4.71
C PHE A 253 -25.79 15.21 4.39
N SER A 254 -26.17 15.39 3.11
CA SER A 254 -26.98 16.52 2.63
C SER A 254 -28.30 16.70 3.38
N GLU A 255 -28.94 15.61 3.79
CA GLU A 255 -30.20 15.62 4.56
C GLU A 255 -30.01 16.00 6.04
N ASN A 256 -28.78 16.04 6.55
CA ASN A 256 -28.50 16.36 7.95
C ASN A 256 -28.18 17.85 8.11
N ILE A 257 -29.21 18.64 8.47
CA ILE A 257 -29.10 20.10 8.63
C ILE A 257 -28.06 20.49 9.70
N VAL A 258 -28.09 19.82 10.87
CA VAL A 258 -27.14 20.09 11.96
C VAL A 258 -25.70 19.80 11.53
N PHE A 259 -25.48 18.66 10.87
CA PHE A 259 -24.17 18.31 10.33
C PHE A 259 -23.69 19.33 9.30
N SER A 260 -24.55 19.72 8.37
CA SER A 260 -24.21 20.73 7.34
C SER A 260 -23.83 22.07 7.97
N ARG A 261 -24.55 22.51 9.01
CA ARG A 261 -24.22 23.73 9.75
C ARG A 261 -22.86 23.63 10.44
N LEU A 262 -22.62 22.54 11.18
CA LEU A 262 -21.36 22.34 11.92
C LEU A 262 -20.15 22.11 10.99
N LEU A 263 -20.35 21.45 9.85
CA LEU A 263 -19.34 21.31 8.80
C LEU A 263 -18.92 22.66 8.24
N ASN A 264 -19.85 23.61 8.07
CA ASN A 264 -19.52 24.96 7.61
C ASN A 264 -18.82 25.79 8.69
N GLN A 265 -19.26 25.69 9.95
CA GLN A 265 -18.68 26.43 11.07
C GLN A 265 -17.26 25.95 11.43
N ASN A 266 -17.06 24.62 11.53
CA ASN A 266 -15.83 24.00 11.98
C ASN A 266 -15.11 23.28 10.84
N ARG A 267 -15.06 23.91 9.66
CA ARG A 267 -14.65 23.26 8.40
C ARG A 267 -13.34 22.48 8.49
N LYS A 268 -12.29 23.08 9.03
CA LYS A 268 -10.97 22.45 9.13
C LYS A 268 -11.00 21.21 10.02
N GLU A 269 -11.50 21.35 11.25
CA GLU A 269 -11.59 20.24 12.23
C GLU A 269 -12.41 19.07 11.70
N VAL A 270 -13.60 19.35 11.15
CA VAL A 270 -14.48 18.31 10.61
C VAL A 270 -13.84 17.63 9.40
N CYS A 271 -13.30 18.40 8.45
CA CYS A 271 -12.65 17.84 7.27
C CYS A 271 -11.44 16.99 7.64
N ASP A 272 -10.64 17.40 8.62
CA ASP A 272 -9.45 16.66 9.06
C ASP A 272 -9.82 15.33 9.70
N LEU A 273 -10.81 15.33 10.62
CA LEU A 273 -11.29 14.09 11.24
C LEU A 273 -11.83 13.08 10.21
N PHE A 274 -12.66 13.55 9.28
CA PHE A 274 -13.27 12.67 8.29
C PHE A 274 -12.30 12.25 7.18
N TYR A 275 -11.29 13.07 6.88
CA TYR A 275 -10.20 12.70 5.98
C TYR A 275 -9.33 11.61 6.60
N GLU A 276 -8.96 11.76 7.87
CA GLU A 276 -8.24 10.73 8.64
C GLU A 276 -9.03 9.41 8.63
N PHE A 277 -10.33 9.45 8.94
CA PHE A 277 -11.21 8.28 8.83
C PHE A 277 -11.20 7.68 7.42
N SER A 278 -11.31 8.50 6.37
CA SER A 278 -11.31 8.08 4.97
C SER A 278 -10.05 7.30 4.61
N ILE A 279 -8.85 7.80 4.97
CA ILE A 279 -7.60 7.11 4.64
C ILE A 279 -7.47 5.80 5.40
N ARG A 280 -7.74 5.81 6.70
CA ARG A 280 -7.63 4.61 7.54
C ARG A 280 -8.65 3.54 7.14
N ASN A 281 -9.88 3.91 6.81
CA ASN A 281 -10.92 2.98 6.36
C ASN A 281 -10.63 2.32 5.01
N ASN A 282 -9.81 2.96 4.19
CA ASN A 282 -9.48 2.52 2.84
C ASN A 282 -8.01 2.08 2.69
N ILE A 283 -7.24 1.92 3.77
CA ILE A 283 -5.81 1.55 3.69
C ILE A 283 -5.56 0.24 2.91
N PHE A 284 -6.42 -0.77 3.10
CA PHE A 284 -6.31 -2.03 2.39
C PHE A 284 -6.69 -1.92 0.91
N ASP A 285 -7.65 -1.05 0.58
CA ASP A 285 -7.96 -0.70 -0.81
C ASP A 285 -6.78 0.04 -1.47
N ILE A 286 -6.13 0.97 -0.75
CA ILE A 286 -4.93 1.70 -1.20
C ILE A 286 -3.77 0.73 -1.45
N LEU A 287 -3.54 -0.22 -0.54
CA LEU A 287 -2.53 -1.28 -0.72
C LEU A 287 -2.81 -2.13 -1.95
N SER A 288 -4.06 -2.52 -2.17
CA SER A 288 -4.46 -3.28 -3.35
C SER A 288 -4.25 -2.49 -4.65
N LEU A 289 -4.60 -1.20 -4.66
CA LEU A 289 -4.34 -0.30 -5.78
C LEU A 289 -2.84 -0.15 -6.06
N ALA A 290 -2.03 -0.02 -5.01
CA ALA A 290 -0.58 0.02 -5.12
C ALA A 290 -0.02 -1.29 -5.70
N ASN A 291 -0.49 -2.44 -5.23
CA ASN A 291 -0.07 -3.74 -5.74
C ASN A 291 -0.38 -3.89 -7.24
N HIS A 292 -1.62 -3.59 -7.64
CA HIS A 292 -2.00 -3.64 -9.06
C HIS A 292 -1.16 -2.68 -9.91
N GLU A 293 -0.86 -1.48 -9.39
CA GLU A 293 -0.01 -0.52 -10.10
C GLU A 293 1.41 -1.05 -10.30
N LEU A 294 2.02 -1.62 -9.26
CA LEU A 294 3.35 -2.23 -9.35
C LEU A 294 3.37 -3.42 -10.30
N GLU A 295 2.38 -4.31 -10.24
CA GLU A 295 2.25 -5.43 -11.17
C GLU A 295 2.14 -4.94 -12.62
N SER A 296 1.28 -3.96 -12.87
CA SER A 296 1.10 -3.39 -14.22
C SER A 296 2.38 -2.76 -14.74
N VAL A 297 3.11 -2.01 -13.90
CA VAL A 297 4.37 -1.38 -14.28
C VAL A 297 5.44 -2.43 -14.57
N PHE A 298 5.65 -3.39 -13.67
CA PHE A 298 6.76 -4.33 -13.78
C PHE A 298 6.53 -5.40 -14.85
N ARG A 299 5.30 -5.83 -15.11
CA ARG A 299 4.99 -6.67 -16.29
C ARG A 299 5.31 -5.96 -17.61
N GLY A 300 5.23 -4.62 -17.62
CA GLY A 300 5.59 -3.78 -18.77
C GLY A 300 7.09 -3.59 -18.99
N VAL A 301 7.96 -3.97 -18.05
CA VAL A 301 9.41 -3.75 -18.14
C VAL A 301 10.01 -4.60 -19.27
N ARG A 302 10.60 -3.97 -20.27
CA ARG A 302 11.44 -4.64 -21.27
C ARG A 302 12.91 -4.46 -20.90
N TYR A 303 13.64 -5.56 -20.85
CA TYR A 303 15.04 -5.56 -20.48
C TYR A 303 15.87 -6.16 -21.61
N ILE A 304 16.75 -5.34 -22.17
CA ILE A 304 17.75 -5.76 -23.13
C ILE A 304 19.01 -6.05 -22.32
N LYS A 305 19.39 -7.33 -22.24
CA LYS A 305 20.63 -7.73 -21.56
C LYS A 305 21.80 -7.00 -22.23
N PRO A 306 22.83 -6.57 -21.47
CA PRO A 306 23.99 -5.95 -22.06
C PRO A 306 24.56 -6.88 -23.13
N LEU A 307 24.58 -6.42 -24.38
CA LEU A 307 25.40 -7.02 -25.42
C LEU A 307 26.82 -6.73 -25.00
N ARG A 308 27.42 -7.66 -24.25
CA ARG A 308 28.87 -7.66 -24.10
C ARG A 308 29.38 -7.96 -25.50
N ALA A 309 30.10 -7.02 -26.11
CA ALA A 309 30.98 -7.38 -27.20
C ALA A 309 31.89 -8.47 -26.65
N THR A 310 31.63 -9.73 -27.01
CA THR A 310 32.63 -10.77 -26.89
C THR A 310 33.80 -10.27 -27.72
N ALA A 311 34.92 -9.98 -27.06
CA ALA A 311 36.18 -9.82 -27.77
C ALA A 311 36.54 -11.22 -28.28
N GLU A 312 35.95 -11.62 -29.40
CA GLU A 312 36.57 -12.61 -30.27
C GLU A 312 37.82 -11.94 -30.84
N ARG A 313 38.96 -12.29 -30.26
CA ARG A 313 40.29 -12.14 -30.83
C ARG A 313 40.90 -13.53 -30.90
#